data_AF-A0A0Q7K5S0-F1
#
_entry.id   AF-A0A0Q7K5S0-F1
#
_cell.length_a   1.000
_cell.length_b   1.000
_cell.length_c   1.000
_cell.angle_alpha   90.00
_cell.angle_beta   90.00
_cell.angle_gamma   90.00
#
_symmetry.space_group_name_H-M   'P 1'
#
loop_
_entity.id
_entity.type
_entity.pdbx_description
1 polymer ?
#
loop_
_entity_poly.entity_id
_entity_poly.type
_entity_poly.pdbx_seq_one_letter_code
_entity_poly.pdbx_strand_id
1 'polypeptide(L)'
;MSERPPRSLRRSFAAMVLVGEVLVVGFAALVAKDLSDVSGRTVALAAGVTALLAVLAAGLLRSRLGYVLGWLVQVVLVVSGVWVPMMFFIGIVFAVVWGFVLVAGGRADAVTAQRLAAARADVGPVDHVQ
;
A
#
# COMPACT_ATOMS: atom_id res chain seq x y z
N MET A 1 -14.46 -24.66 -15.83
CA MET A 1 -14.64 -23.39 -15.09
C MET A 1 -13.35 -23.12 -14.33
N SER A 2 -12.47 -22.24 -14.82
CA SER A 2 -11.13 -22.06 -14.25
C SER A 2 -11.23 -21.31 -12.91
N GLU A 3 -11.02 -22.00 -11.80
CA GLU A 3 -10.97 -21.35 -10.49
C GLU A 3 -9.73 -20.45 -10.43
N ARG A 4 -9.94 -19.13 -10.48
CA ARG A 4 -8.85 -18.16 -10.29
C ARG A 4 -8.35 -18.28 -8.85
N PRO A 5 -7.03 -18.29 -8.62
CA PRO A 5 -6.49 -18.29 -7.28
C PRO A 5 -7.06 -17.12 -6.45
N PRO A 6 -7.42 -17.33 -5.17
CA PRO A 6 -7.91 -16.27 -4.31
C PRO A 6 -6.90 -15.13 -4.23
N ARG A 7 -7.39 -13.88 -4.28
CA ARG A 7 -6.56 -12.67 -4.27
C ARG A 7 -5.88 -12.52 -2.91
N SER A 8 -4.58 -12.20 -2.88
CA SER A 8 -3.86 -11.92 -1.63
C SER A 8 -4.46 -10.71 -0.92
N LEU A 9 -4.84 -10.91 0.35
CA LEU A 9 -5.51 -9.91 1.16
C LEU A 9 -4.56 -8.76 1.49
N ARG A 10 -3.29 -9.09 1.75
CA ARG A 10 -2.20 -8.12 1.94
C ARG A 10 -2.09 -7.14 0.78
N ARG A 11 -2.18 -7.63 -0.46
CA ARG A 11 -2.03 -6.78 -1.66
C ARG A 11 -3.21 -5.83 -1.82
N SER A 12 -4.44 -6.30 -1.60
CA SER A 12 -5.63 -5.46 -1.72
C SER A 12 -5.62 -4.31 -0.71
N PHE A 13 -5.34 -4.60 0.56
CA PHE A 13 -5.29 -3.56 1.59
C PHE A 13 -4.09 -2.60 1.39
N ALA A 14 -2.93 -3.10 0.99
CA ALA A 14 -1.78 -2.23 0.72
C ALA A 14 -2.07 -1.27 -0.45
N ALA A 15 -2.78 -1.73 -1.48
CA ALA A 15 -3.21 -0.87 -2.58
C ALA A 15 -4.20 0.21 -2.10
N MET A 16 -5.14 -0.12 -1.21
CA MET A 16 -6.07 0.87 -0.64
C MET A 16 -5.34 1.98 0.13
N VAL A 17 -4.32 1.64 0.91
CA VAL A 17 -3.50 2.63 1.62
C VAL A 17 -2.84 3.60 0.63
N LEU A 18 -2.19 3.08 -0.41
CA LEU A 18 -1.52 3.91 -1.43
C LEU A 18 -2.49 4.78 -2.22
N VAL A 19 -3.71 4.30 -2.50
CA VAL A 19 -4.75 5.12 -3.14
C VAL A 19 -5.22 6.24 -2.22
N GLY A 20 -5.45 5.95 -0.93
CA GLY A 20 -5.76 6.98 0.07
C GLY A 20 -4.66 8.03 0.17
N GLU A 21 -3.40 7.61 0.06
CA GLU A 21 -2.25 8.50 0.11
C GLU A 21 -2.23 9.51 -1.04
N VAL A 22 -2.59 9.10 -2.26
CA VAL A 22 -2.68 10.03 -3.41
C VAL A 22 -3.66 11.17 -3.12
N LEU A 23 -4.77 10.88 -2.44
CA LEU A 23 -5.73 11.91 -2.03
C LEU A 23 -5.15 12.82 -0.95
N VAL A 24 -4.48 12.24 0.06
CA VAL A 24 -3.80 13.00 1.12
C VAL A 24 -2.76 13.94 0.54
N VAL A 25 -1.94 13.47 -0.40
CA VAL A 25 -0.92 14.29 -1.08
C VAL A 25 -1.56 15.44 -1.86
N GLY A 26 -2.71 15.21 -2.51
CA GLY A 26 -3.49 16.27 -3.15
C GLY A 26 -3.93 17.35 -2.16
N PHE A 27 -4.47 16.96 -1.01
CA PHE A 27 -4.84 17.91 0.04
C PHE A 27 -3.62 18.61 0.67
N ALA A 28 -2.53 17.88 0.89
CA ALA A 28 -1.28 18.45 1.39
C ALA A 28 -0.75 19.53 0.45
N ALA A 29 -0.86 19.35 -0.87
CA ALA A 29 -0.49 20.36 -1.85
C ALA A 29 -1.35 21.63 -1.76
N LEU A 30 -2.66 21.48 -1.55
CA LEU A 30 -3.58 22.62 -1.35
C LEU A 30 -3.22 23.39 -0.08
N VAL A 31 -3.02 22.67 1.03
CA VAL A 31 -2.65 23.29 2.31
C VAL A 31 -1.28 23.96 2.23
N ALA A 32 -0.28 23.29 1.64
CA ALA A 32 1.06 23.84 1.50
C ALA A 32 1.10 25.09 0.61
N LYS A 33 0.28 25.14 -0.45
CA LYS A 33 0.16 26.33 -1.30
C LYS A 33 -0.30 27.57 -0.51
N ASP A 34 -1.17 27.39 0.47
CA ASP A 34 -1.77 28.50 1.22
C ASP A 34 -1.03 28.80 2.54
N LEU A 35 -0.40 27.81 3.18
CA LEU A 35 0.23 27.92 4.51
C LEU A 35 1.76 27.91 4.51
N SER A 36 2.42 27.60 3.38
CA SER A 36 3.89 27.54 3.32
C SER A 36 4.48 28.62 2.42
N ASP A 37 5.71 29.05 2.72
CA ASP A 37 6.48 30.00 1.90
C ASP A 37 7.07 29.37 0.62
N VAL A 38 6.69 28.13 0.31
CA VAL A 38 7.21 27.38 -0.85
C VAL A 38 6.45 27.80 -2.11
N SER A 39 7.18 28.01 -3.21
CA SER A 39 6.55 28.34 -4.49
C SER A 39 5.53 27.27 -4.90
N GLY A 40 4.36 27.69 -5.40
CA GLY A 40 3.30 26.78 -5.83
C GLY A 40 3.75 25.78 -6.90
N ARG A 41 4.72 26.14 -7.74
CA ARG A 41 5.33 25.22 -8.73
C ARG A 41 6.08 24.08 -8.04
N THR A 42 6.86 24.38 -7.01
CA THR A 42 7.60 23.36 -6.24
C THR A 42 6.63 22.43 -5.51
N VAL A 43 5.58 22.99 -4.89
CA VAL A 43 4.54 22.19 -4.22
C VAL A 43 3.84 21.25 -5.20
N ALA A 44 3.45 21.74 -6.38
CA ALA A 44 2.80 20.93 -7.41
C ALA A 44 3.71 19.79 -7.92
N LEU A 45 5.00 20.07 -8.14
CA LEU A 45 5.96 19.05 -8.56
C LEU A 45 6.19 18.00 -7.47
N ALA A 46 6.39 18.42 -6.21
CA ALA A 46 6.59 17.50 -5.09
C ALA A 46 5.38 16.58 -4.88
N ALA A 47 4.17 17.16 -4.92
CA ALA A 47 2.93 16.41 -4.82
C ALA A 47 2.75 15.44 -6.00
N GLY A 48 3.01 15.90 -7.24
CA GLY A 48 2.94 15.06 -8.44
C GLY A 48 3.91 13.88 -8.42
N VAL A 49 5.15 14.12 -8.00
CA VAL A 49 6.16 13.06 -7.85
C VAL A 49 5.75 12.07 -6.76
N THR A 50 5.27 12.55 -5.62
CA THR A 50 4.84 11.67 -4.51
C THR A 50 3.63 10.83 -4.91
N ALA A 51 2.64 11.42 -5.56
CA ALA A 51 1.48 10.70 -6.09
C ALA A 51 1.89 9.66 -7.14
N LEU A 52 2.81 10.00 -8.05
CA LEU A 52 3.33 9.05 -9.03
C LEU A 52 4.06 7.88 -8.35
N LEU A 53 4.89 8.15 -7.34
CA LEU A 53 5.56 7.11 -6.56
C LEU A 53 4.55 6.19 -5.86
N ALA A 54 3.48 6.72 -5.29
CA ALA A 54 2.41 5.93 -4.67
C ALA A 54 1.70 5.03 -5.69
N VAL A 55 1.38 5.54 -6.88
CA VAL A 55 0.79 4.77 -7.98
C VAL A 55 1.73 3.67 -8.48
N LEU A 56 3.01 4.00 -8.66
CA LEU A 56 4.03 3.02 -9.06
C LEU A 56 4.21 1.92 -8.01
N ALA A 57 4.28 2.29 -6.72
CA ALA A 57 4.32 1.35 -5.61
C ALA A 57 3.12 0.40 -5.66
N ALA A 58 1.91 0.93 -5.89
CA ALA A 58 0.67 0.14 -5.96
C ALA A 58 0.70 -0.85 -7.13
N GLY A 59 1.16 -0.42 -8.32
CA GLY A 59 1.33 -1.29 -9.48
C GLY A 59 2.39 -2.38 -9.28
N LEU A 60 3.43 -2.09 -8.48
CA LEU A 60 4.54 -2.99 -8.19
C LEU A 60 4.33 -3.86 -6.94
N LEU A 61 3.19 -3.81 -6.25
CA LEU A 61 2.89 -4.65 -5.08
C LEU A 61 2.95 -6.17 -5.34
N ARG A 62 3.05 -6.58 -6.60
CA ARG A 62 3.33 -7.97 -7.01
C ARG A 62 4.75 -8.43 -6.66
N SER A 63 5.71 -7.50 -6.52
CA SER A 63 7.12 -7.77 -6.22
C SER A 63 7.54 -7.18 -4.87
N ARG A 64 8.71 -7.59 -4.36
CA ARG A 64 9.28 -7.02 -3.12
C ARG A 64 9.52 -5.51 -3.23
N LEU A 65 9.83 -5.03 -4.44
CA LEU A 65 10.09 -3.61 -4.71
C LEU A 65 8.89 -2.72 -4.43
N GLY A 66 7.65 -3.16 -4.73
CA GLY A 66 6.46 -2.36 -4.44
C GLY A 66 6.29 -2.06 -2.94
N TYR A 67 6.67 -3.00 -2.09
CA TYR A 67 6.62 -2.81 -0.63
C TYR A 67 7.71 -1.86 -0.11
N VAL A 68 8.91 -1.91 -0.72
CA VAL A 68 10.00 -0.97 -0.40
C VAL A 68 9.65 0.45 -0.85
N LEU A 69 9.09 0.58 -2.06
CA LEU A 69 8.61 1.88 -2.57
C LEU A 69 7.49 2.45 -1.70
N GLY A 70 6.57 1.61 -1.20
CA GLY A 70 5.54 2.08 -0.28
C GLY A 70 6.11 2.64 1.02
N TRP A 71 7.13 2.02 1.61
CA TRP A 71 7.84 2.60 2.77
C TRP A 71 8.52 3.93 2.45
N LEU A 72 9.11 4.05 1.25
CA LEU A 72 9.70 5.31 0.80
C LEU A 72 8.65 6.41 0.71
N VAL A 73 7.47 6.09 0.16
CA VAL A 73 6.31 7.01 0.11
C VAL A 73 5.89 7.44 1.52
N GLN A 74 5.81 6.53 2.49
CA GLN A 74 5.49 6.87 3.89
C GLN A 74 6.50 7.85 4.50
N VAL A 75 7.80 7.64 4.27
CA VAL A 75 8.85 8.56 4.76
C VAL A 75 8.69 9.93 4.13
N VAL A 76 8.44 9.99 2.81
CA VAL A 76 8.21 11.26 2.10
C VAL A 76 7.00 11.99 2.68
N LEU A 77 5.90 11.27 2.95
CA LEU A 77 4.70 11.86 3.54
C LEU A 77 4.96 12.42 4.94
N VAL A 78 5.67 11.68 5.80
CA VAL A 78 6.02 12.17 7.14
C VAL A 78 6.94 13.40 7.06
N VAL A 79 7.96 13.38 6.20
CA VAL A 79 8.90 14.50 6.02
C VAL A 79 8.20 15.75 5.48
N SER A 80 7.13 15.61 4.70
CA SER A 80 6.30 16.75 4.27
C SER A 80 5.72 17.56 5.45
N GLY A 81 5.65 16.96 6.64
CA GLY A 81 5.33 17.61 7.90
C GLY A 81 6.16 18.85 8.23
N VAL A 82 7.38 18.96 7.71
CA VAL A 82 8.24 20.14 7.93
C VAL A 82 7.59 21.42 7.39
N TRP A 83 6.84 21.33 6.29
CA TRP A 83 6.14 22.47 5.70
C TRP A 83 4.70 22.59 6.18
N VAL A 84 4.05 21.46 6.44
CA VAL A 84 2.68 21.40 6.93
C VAL A 84 2.65 20.53 8.18
N PRO A 85 2.84 21.09 9.39
CA PRO A 85 3.03 20.32 10.63
C PRO A 85 2.00 19.22 10.89
N MET A 86 0.74 19.43 10.48
CA MET A 86 -0.32 18.42 10.59
C MET A 86 -0.02 17.13 9.79
N MET A 87 0.79 17.19 8.74
CA MET A 87 1.19 16.02 7.94
C MET A 87 2.08 15.05 8.71
N PHE A 88 2.76 15.48 9.78
CA PHE A 88 3.45 14.53 10.66
C PHE A 88 2.45 13.53 11.26
N PHE A 89 1.33 14.02 11.78
CA PHE A 89 0.30 13.17 12.36
C PHE A 89 -0.29 12.23 11.30
N ILE A 90 -0.70 12.77 10.16
CA ILE A 90 -1.30 11.98 9.08
C ILE A 90 -0.32 10.94 8.51
N GLY A 91 0.92 11.36 8.24
CA GLY A 91 1.97 10.46 7.72
C GLY A 91 2.30 9.34 8.69
N ILE A 92 2.37 9.61 10.00
CA ILE A 92 2.57 8.57 11.01
C ILE A 92 1.40 7.58 11.02
N VAL A 93 0.17 8.06 10.95
CA VAL A 93 -1.02 7.19 10.91
C VAL A 93 -0.98 6.28 9.67
N PHE A 94 -0.70 6.84 8.50
CA PHE A 94 -0.57 6.05 7.26
C PHE A 94 0.59 5.05 7.34
N ALA A 95 1.74 5.43 7.92
CA ALA A 95 2.88 4.54 8.10
C ALA A 95 2.56 3.37 9.05
N VAL A 96 1.82 3.64 10.13
CA VAL A 96 1.37 2.61 11.07
C VAL A 96 0.38 1.67 10.39
N VAL A 97 -0.61 2.20 9.66
CA VAL A 97 -1.59 1.38 8.93
C VAL A 97 -0.89 0.55 7.86
N TRP A 98 0.07 1.13 7.13
CA TRP A 98 0.90 0.44 6.14
C TRP A 98 1.63 -0.74 6.78
N GLY A 99 2.39 -0.50 7.86
CA GLY A 99 3.11 -1.55 8.59
C GLY A 99 2.16 -2.65 9.10
N PHE A 100 1.00 -2.26 9.65
CA PHE A 100 -0.01 -3.18 10.12
C PHE A 100 -0.54 -4.08 9.00
N VAL A 101 -0.90 -3.51 7.85
CA VAL A 101 -1.38 -4.25 6.68
C VAL A 101 -0.34 -5.24 6.17
N LEU A 102 0.95 -4.88 6.16
CA LEU A 102 2.01 -5.77 5.73
C LEU A 102 2.16 -6.99 6.64
N VAL A 103 2.12 -6.78 7.95
CA VAL A 103 2.26 -7.85 8.95
C VAL A 103 0.99 -8.70 9.03
N ALA A 104 -0.17 -8.08 9.25
CA ALA A 104 -1.45 -8.77 9.43
C ALA A 104 -1.90 -9.47 8.14
N GLY A 105 -1.78 -8.79 7.00
CA GLY A 105 -2.10 -9.38 5.70
C GLY A 105 -1.17 -10.55 5.36
N GLY A 106 0.12 -10.46 5.69
CA GLY A 106 1.07 -11.56 5.49
C GLY A 106 0.73 -12.80 6.32
N ARG A 107 0.31 -12.61 7.58
CA ARG A 107 -0.14 -13.70 8.46
C ARG A 107 -1.43 -14.34 7.96
N ALA A 108 -2.42 -13.53 7.56
CA ALA A 108 -3.69 -14.02 7.04
C ALA A 108 -3.53 -14.82 5.74
N ASP A 109 -2.69 -14.33 4.82
CA ASP A 109 -2.38 -15.02 3.57
C ASP A 109 -1.66 -16.36 3.84
N ALA A 110 -0.75 -16.43 4.82
CA ALA A 110 -0.05 -17.66 5.19
C ALA A 110 -1.00 -18.74 5.76
N VAL A 111 -1.92 -18.34 6.65
CA VAL A 111 -2.94 -19.26 7.20
C VAL A 111 -3.86 -19.77 6.09
N THR A 112 -4.26 -18.90 5.17
CA THR A 112 -5.10 -19.27 4.02
C THR A 112 -4.38 -20.27 3.11
N ALA A 113 -3.09 -20.05 2.83
CA ALA A 113 -2.28 -20.96 2.04
C ALA A 113 -2.14 -22.35 2.69
N GLN A 114 -1.96 -22.43 4.01
CA GLN A 114 -1.90 -23.69 4.75
C GLN A 114 -3.22 -24.47 4.68
N ARG A 115 -4.36 -23.79 4.86
CA ARG A 115 -5.68 -24.42 4.76
C ARG A 115 -5.95 -24.99 3.37
N LEU A 116 -5.59 -24.25 2.32
CA LEU A 116 -5.71 -24.72 0.93
C LEU A 116 -4.80 -25.91 0.63
N ALA A 117 -3.59 -25.95 1.20
CA ALA A 117 -2.69 -27.09 1.06
C ALA A 117 -3.24 -28.35 1.77
N ALA A 118 -3.78 -28.20 2.99
CA ALA A 118 -4.41 -29.29 3.72
C ALA A 118 -5.67 -29.83 3.00
N ALA A 119 -6.53 -28.95 2.49
CA ALA A 119 -7.72 -29.36 1.72
C ALA A 119 -7.36 -30.12 0.43
N ARG A 120 -6.26 -29.77 -0.25
CA ARG A 120 -5.80 -30.53 -1.43
C ARG A 120 -5.22 -31.90 -1.10
N ALA A 121 -4.63 -32.07 0.07
CA ALA A 121 -4.13 -33.36 0.53
C ALA A 121 -5.27 -34.32 0.91
N ASP A 122 -6.40 -33.77 1.40
CA ASP A 122 -7.60 -34.53 1.76
C ASP A 122 -8.40 -34.97 0.52
N VAL A 123 -8.38 -34.17 -0.57
CA VAL A 123 -8.95 -34.52 -1.89
C VAL A 123 -7.95 -35.34 -2.73
N GLY A 124 -7.25 -36.30 -2.09
CA GLY A 124 -6.34 -37.24 -2.77
C GLY A 124 -7.00 -37.95 -3.96
N PRO A 125 -6.22 -38.51 -4.91
CA PRO A 125 -6.68 -38.91 -6.23
C PRO A 125 -7.96 -39.74 -6.14
N VAL A 126 -9.04 -39.28 -6.80
CA VAL A 126 -10.18 -40.17 -7.03
C VAL A 126 -9.60 -41.34 -7.81
N ASP A 127 -9.55 -42.53 -7.22
CA ASP A 127 -9.20 -43.75 -7.92
C ASP A 127 -10.25 -43.95 -9.02
N HIS A 128 -9.99 -43.40 -10.22
CA HIS A 128 -10.69 -43.77 -11.46
C HIS A 128 -10.15 -45.13 -11.93
N VAL A 129 -10.17 -46.12 -11.05
CA VAL A 129 -9.97 -47.53 -11.36
C VAL A 129 -10.88 -48.27 -10.39
N GLN A 130 -12.12 -48.53 -10.82
CA GLN A 130 -12.68 -49.88 -11.01
C GLN A 130 -14.04 -49.74 -11.70
#